data_AF-A0A7A6XH71-F1
#
_entry.id   AF-A0A7A6XH71-F1
#
_cell.length_a   1.000
_cell.length_b   1.000
_cell.length_c   1.000
_cell.angle_alpha   90.00
_cell.angle_beta   90.00
_cell.angle_gamma   90.00
#
_symmetry.space_group_name_H-M   'P 1'
#
loop_
_entity.id
_entity.type
_entity.pdbx_description
1 polymer ?
#
loop_
_entity_poly.entity_id
_entity_poly.type
_entity_poly.pdbx_seq_one_letter_code
_entity_poly.pdbx_strand_id
1 'polypeptide(L)'
;NAANSAQAAAASQTASANSATAAKKSETSAKNSETATKASEKNAKSSQTAAKTSETNAKDSEANAKVSETAAANSAKASAASQTAAKASEDAAREYANQTAEPYRYVLQPLPDVWIPFNDSLDMITGYSPGYKKVKIGDNVVQVASDKQVNFSRASTATYINKSGELKTAEINEPRFECDGLLIEG
;
A
#
# COMPACT_ATOMS: atom_id res chain seq x y z
N ASN A 1 8.59 -22.66 114.64
CA ASN A 1 8.76 -21.38 113.91
C ASN A 1 9.83 -21.42 112.81
N ALA A 2 11.02 -21.99 113.03
CA ALA A 2 12.11 -21.98 112.02
C ALA A 2 11.80 -22.66 110.66
N ALA A 3 11.06 -23.78 110.65
CA ALA A 3 10.69 -24.48 109.42
C ALA A 3 9.82 -23.62 108.48
N ASN A 4 8.85 -22.88 109.04
CA ASN A 4 8.03 -21.95 108.27
C ASN A 4 8.87 -20.82 107.64
N SER A 5 9.85 -20.29 108.38
CA SER A 5 10.74 -19.24 107.87
C SER A 5 11.61 -19.75 106.71
N ALA A 6 12.14 -20.97 106.79
CA ALA A 6 12.90 -21.58 105.71
C ALA A 6 12.07 -21.79 104.44
N GLN A 7 10.83 -22.26 104.60
CA GLN A 7 9.91 -22.47 103.47
C GLN A 7 9.48 -21.15 102.81
N ALA A 8 9.25 -20.10 103.61
CA ALA A 8 8.97 -18.76 103.09
C ALA A 8 10.16 -18.18 102.30
N ALA A 9 11.39 -18.38 102.78
CA ALA A 9 12.60 -17.94 102.07
C ALA A 9 12.78 -18.66 100.72
N ALA A 10 12.56 -19.97 100.68
CA ALA A 10 12.62 -20.75 99.43
C ALA A 10 11.55 -20.30 98.41
N ALA A 11 10.32 -20.05 98.87
CA ALA A 11 9.27 -19.50 98.04
C ALA A 11 9.64 -18.11 97.48
N SER A 12 10.23 -17.24 98.30
CA SER A 12 10.69 -15.90 97.88
C SER A 12 11.81 -15.95 96.84
N GLN A 13 12.78 -16.86 96.99
CA GLN A 13 13.81 -17.10 95.96
C GLN A 13 13.21 -17.55 94.63
N THR A 14 12.24 -18.48 94.68
CA THR A 14 11.56 -18.98 93.50
C THR A 14 10.79 -17.86 92.79
N ALA A 15 10.05 -17.04 93.56
CA ALA A 15 9.34 -15.88 93.02
C ALA A 15 10.29 -14.85 92.38
N SER A 16 11.46 -14.63 92.98
CA SER A 16 12.49 -13.73 92.44
C SER A 16 13.09 -14.25 91.14
N ALA A 17 13.39 -15.56 91.06
CA ALA A 17 13.89 -16.20 89.84
C ALA A 17 12.87 -16.16 88.69
N ASN A 18 11.59 -16.40 89.01
CA ASN A 18 10.49 -16.27 88.04
C ASN A 18 10.33 -14.83 87.55
N SER A 19 10.42 -13.84 88.46
CA SER A 19 10.37 -12.42 88.11
C SER A 19 11.52 -12.00 87.20
N ALA A 20 12.74 -12.48 87.48
CA ALA A 20 13.90 -12.22 86.62
C ALA A 20 13.73 -12.84 85.21
N THR A 21 13.13 -14.03 85.13
CA THR A 21 12.83 -14.68 83.85
C THR A 21 11.77 -13.90 83.06
N ALA A 22 10.70 -13.46 83.73
CA ALA A 22 9.67 -12.63 83.13
C ALA A 22 10.23 -11.29 82.62
N ALA A 23 11.11 -10.64 83.39
CA ALA A 23 11.79 -9.41 83.00
C ALA A 23 12.64 -9.60 81.72
N LYS A 24 13.45 -10.68 81.65
CA LYS A 24 14.24 -11.00 80.43
C LYS A 24 13.36 -11.26 79.21
N LYS A 25 12.22 -11.93 79.38
CA LYS A 25 11.26 -12.15 78.31
C LYS A 25 10.65 -10.84 77.82
N SER A 26 10.27 -9.96 78.76
CA SER A 26 9.75 -8.62 78.44
C SER A 26 10.77 -7.76 77.69
N GLU A 27 12.04 -7.76 78.10
CA GLU A 27 13.12 -7.06 77.40
C GLU A 27 13.30 -7.57 75.96
N THR A 28 13.23 -8.89 75.77
CA THR A 28 13.31 -9.51 74.44
C THR A 28 12.12 -9.10 73.56
N SER A 29 10.91 -9.12 74.11
CA SER A 29 9.71 -8.65 73.41
C SER A 29 9.81 -7.18 73.01
N ALA A 30 10.34 -6.31 73.89
CA ALA A 30 10.54 -4.90 73.59
C ALA A 30 11.53 -4.69 72.42
N LYS A 31 12.66 -5.40 72.41
CA LYS A 31 13.65 -5.35 71.31
C LYS A 31 13.06 -5.84 69.98
N ASN A 32 12.23 -6.88 70.01
CA ASN A 32 11.53 -7.38 68.83
C ASN A 32 10.53 -6.34 68.29
N SER A 33 9.76 -5.70 69.17
CA SER A 33 8.84 -4.62 68.79
C SER A 33 9.59 -3.42 68.17
N GLU A 34 10.74 -3.02 68.73
CA GLU A 34 11.55 -1.95 68.17
C GLU A 34 12.03 -2.28 66.74
N THR A 35 12.48 -3.53 66.54
CA THR A 35 12.91 -4.02 65.22
C THR A 35 11.76 -4.02 64.21
N ALA A 36 10.57 -4.48 64.63
CA ALA A 36 9.37 -4.49 63.79
C ALA A 36 8.91 -3.08 63.40
N THR A 37 9.02 -2.09 64.31
CA THR A 37 8.73 -0.68 64.02
C THR A 37 9.70 -0.11 62.98
N LYS A 38 11.01 -0.35 63.14
CA LYS A 38 12.02 0.11 62.16
C LYS A 38 11.80 -0.52 60.77
N ALA A 39 11.40 -1.79 60.71
CA ALA A 39 11.05 -2.45 59.45
C ALA A 39 9.80 -1.82 58.81
N SER A 40 8.77 -1.53 59.61
CA SER A 40 7.55 -0.86 59.15
C SER A 40 7.83 0.54 58.61
N GLU A 41 8.67 1.33 59.27
CA GLU A 41 9.10 2.65 58.77
C GLU A 41 9.82 2.57 57.43
N LYS A 42 10.71 1.58 57.26
CA LYS A 42 11.39 1.36 55.97
C LYS A 42 10.39 1.00 54.88
N ASN A 43 9.44 0.12 55.16
CA ASN A 43 8.40 -0.28 54.21
C ASN A 43 7.52 0.91 53.82
N ALA A 44 7.14 1.77 54.78
CA ALA A 44 6.36 2.97 54.50
C ALA A 44 7.10 3.95 53.57
N LYS A 45 8.41 4.16 53.79
CA LYS A 45 9.25 4.99 52.92
C LYS A 45 9.37 4.41 51.50
N SER A 46 9.53 3.09 51.39
CA SER A 46 9.53 2.40 50.09
C SER A 46 8.21 2.59 49.35
N SER A 47 7.07 2.42 50.04
CA SER A 47 5.74 2.63 49.45
C SER A 47 5.52 4.07 49.00
N GLN A 48 5.99 5.06 49.76
CA GLN A 48 5.92 6.47 49.36
C GLN A 48 6.73 6.74 48.08
N THR A 49 7.92 6.14 47.97
CA THR A 49 8.76 6.26 46.77
C THR A 49 8.08 5.63 45.56
N ALA A 50 7.55 4.42 45.72
CA ALA A 50 6.80 3.72 44.67
C ALA A 50 5.59 4.52 44.20
N ALA A 51 4.83 5.13 45.12
CA ALA A 51 3.69 5.97 44.80
C ALA A 51 4.10 7.20 43.96
N LYS A 52 5.21 7.86 44.31
CA LYS A 52 5.72 9.03 43.57
C LYS A 52 6.21 8.66 42.17
N THR A 53 6.84 7.49 42.02
CA THR A 53 7.20 6.96 40.70
C THR A 53 5.96 6.69 39.86
N SER A 54 4.92 6.06 40.42
CA SER A 54 3.66 5.82 39.72
C SER A 54 2.97 7.11 39.28
N GLU A 55 3.00 8.16 40.12
CA GLU A 55 2.45 9.47 39.77
C GLU A 55 3.18 10.09 38.57
N THR A 56 4.51 9.95 38.52
CA THR A 56 5.32 10.44 37.41
C THR A 56 4.99 9.69 36.12
N ASN A 57 4.97 8.36 36.18
CA ASN A 57 4.62 7.52 35.02
C ASN A 57 3.21 7.81 34.49
N ALA A 58 2.26 8.14 35.36
CA ALA A 58 0.91 8.52 34.96
C ALA A 58 0.90 9.85 34.19
N LYS A 59 1.66 10.85 34.65
CA LYS A 59 1.82 12.15 33.96
C LYS A 59 2.47 11.99 32.59
N ASP A 60 3.51 11.16 32.50
CA ASP A 60 4.18 10.86 31.22
C ASP A 60 3.23 10.15 30.24
N SER A 61 2.40 9.22 30.75
CA SER A 61 1.39 8.54 29.94
C SER A 61 0.33 9.51 29.41
N GLU A 62 -0.11 10.47 30.22
CA GLU A 62 -1.05 11.52 29.79
C GLU A 62 -0.45 12.40 28.69
N ALA A 63 0.82 12.80 28.83
CA ALA A 63 1.52 13.57 27.81
C ALA A 63 1.64 12.81 26.48
N ASN A 64 2.02 11.52 26.53
CA ASN A 64 2.11 10.66 25.35
C ASN A 64 0.75 10.47 24.66
N ALA A 65 -0.34 10.39 25.42
CA ALA A 65 -1.69 10.32 24.88
C ALA A 65 -2.06 11.59 24.10
N LYS A 66 -1.76 12.79 24.63
CA LYS A 66 -1.99 14.07 23.94
C LYS A 66 -1.17 14.22 22.65
N VAL A 67 0.08 13.75 22.66
CA VAL A 67 0.92 13.71 21.45
C VAL A 67 0.28 12.80 20.40
N SER A 68 -0.18 11.61 20.80
CA SER A 68 -0.84 10.65 19.90
C SER A 68 -2.13 11.20 19.31
N GLU A 69 -2.94 11.89 20.11
CA GLU A 69 -4.16 12.56 19.66
C GLU A 69 -3.86 13.63 18.59
N THR A 70 -2.83 14.44 18.84
CA THR A 70 -2.38 15.47 17.88
C THR A 70 -1.90 14.85 16.56
N ALA A 71 -1.12 13.77 16.65
CA ALA A 71 -0.65 13.04 15.47
C ALA A 71 -1.80 12.47 14.64
N ALA A 72 -2.80 11.87 15.31
CA ALA A 72 -4.00 11.35 14.65
C ALA A 72 -4.80 12.47 13.96
N ALA A 73 -4.99 13.61 14.62
CA ALA A 73 -5.68 14.76 14.03
C ALA A 73 -4.96 15.31 12.78
N ASN A 74 -3.63 15.38 12.81
CA ASN A 74 -2.83 15.81 11.65
C ASN A 74 -2.93 14.80 10.50
N SER A 75 -2.88 13.50 10.80
CA SER A 75 -3.06 12.45 9.81
C SER A 75 -4.44 12.51 9.14
N ALA A 76 -5.49 12.79 9.91
CA ALA A 76 -6.84 12.96 9.37
C ALA A 76 -6.92 14.16 8.40
N LYS A 77 -6.32 15.29 8.75
CA LYS A 77 -6.25 16.47 7.87
C LYS A 77 -5.49 16.18 6.57
N ALA A 78 -4.35 15.49 6.66
CA ALA A 78 -3.57 15.10 5.48
C ALA A 78 -4.37 14.16 4.56
N SER A 79 -5.08 13.19 5.13
CA SER A 79 -5.96 12.29 4.37
C SER A 79 -7.10 13.03 3.66
N ALA A 80 -7.72 14.00 4.32
CA ALA A 80 -8.74 14.84 3.70
C ALA A 80 -8.19 15.66 2.52
N ALA A 81 -7.01 16.27 2.68
CA ALA A 81 -6.34 17.01 1.60
C ALA A 81 -6.01 16.11 0.40
N SER A 82 -5.51 14.90 0.66
CA SER A 82 -5.23 13.91 -0.39
C SER A 82 -6.48 13.49 -1.17
N GLN A 83 -7.61 13.32 -0.49
CA GLN A 83 -8.88 13.01 -1.16
C GLN A 83 -9.34 14.16 -2.07
N THR A 84 -9.21 15.42 -1.61
CA THR A 84 -9.51 16.59 -2.44
C THR A 84 -8.60 16.67 -3.67
N ALA A 85 -7.30 16.42 -3.51
CA ALA A 85 -6.35 16.42 -4.62
C ALA A 85 -6.64 15.31 -5.65
N ALA A 86 -6.97 14.10 -5.17
CA ALA A 86 -7.35 12.99 -6.04
C ALA A 86 -8.62 13.33 -6.84
N LYS A 87 -9.61 13.95 -6.20
CA LYS A 87 -10.84 14.35 -6.87
C LYS A 87 -10.60 15.41 -7.94
N ALA A 88 -9.77 16.42 -7.64
CA ALA A 88 -9.38 17.43 -8.62
C ALA A 88 -8.65 16.83 -9.82
N SER A 89 -7.78 15.84 -9.60
CA SER A 89 -7.08 15.13 -10.67
C SER A 89 -8.04 14.30 -11.53
N GLU A 90 -9.04 13.65 -10.92
CA GLU A 90 -10.08 12.92 -11.64
C GLU A 90 -10.89 13.85 -12.55
N ASP A 91 -11.30 15.00 -12.02
CA ASP A 91 -12.10 15.98 -12.75
C ASP A 91 -11.30 16.61 -13.91
N ALA A 92 -10.00 16.92 -13.70
CA ALA A 92 -9.12 17.39 -14.77
C ALA A 92 -8.92 16.35 -15.88
N ALA A 93 -8.75 15.07 -15.52
CA ALA A 93 -8.64 13.99 -16.50
C ALA A 93 -9.92 13.83 -17.32
N ARG A 94 -11.09 13.96 -16.68
CA ARG A 94 -12.40 13.91 -17.35
C ARG A 94 -12.56 15.06 -18.34
N GLU A 95 -12.17 16.27 -17.94
CA GLU A 95 -12.24 17.45 -18.80
C GLU A 95 -11.33 17.30 -20.03
N TYR A 96 -10.09 16.84 -19.83
CA TYR A 96 -9.15 16.57 -20.93
C TYR A 96 -9.71 15.54 -21.92
N ALA A 97 -10.27 14.43 -21.42
CA ALA A 97 -10.88 13.42 -22.25
C ALA A 97 -12.04 13.99 -23.10
N ASN A 98 -12.90 14.82 -22.52
CA ASN A 98 -14.00 15.45 -23.24
C ASN A 98 -13.48 16.41 -24.33
N GLN A 99 -12.52 17.29 -24.02
CA GLN A 99 -11.96 18.23 -25.00
C GLN A 99 -11.36 17.52 -26.22
N THR A 100 -10.74 16.35 -26.03
CA THR A 100 -10.14 15.57 -27.12
C THR A 100 -11.16 14.75 -27.93
N ALA A 101 -12.30 14.36 -27.34
CA ALA A 101 -13.28 13.49 -27.99
C ALA A 101 -14.39 14.26 -28.74
N GLU A 102 -14.81 15.42 -28.24
CA GLU A 102 -15.88 16.25 -28.81
C GLU A 102 -15.67 16.65 -30.29
N PRO A 103 -14.49 17.08 -30.76
CA PRO A 103 -14.31 17.48 -32.17
C PRO A 103 -14.39 16.32 -33.17
N TYR A 104 -14.34 15.07 -32.71
CA TYR A 104 -14.37 13.88 -33.58
C TYR A 104 -15.64 13.04 -33.43
N ARG A 105 -16.54 13.38 -32.49
CA ARG A 105 -17.80 12.66 -32.27
C ARG A 105 -18.72 12.64 -33.50
N TYR A 106 -18.61 13.64 -34.37
CA TYR A 106 -19.38 13.74 -35.62
C TYR A 106 -18.58 13.40 -36.89
N VAL A 107 -17.28 13.07 -36.76
CA VAL A 107 -16.36 12.86 -37.89
C VAL A 107 -15.79 11.44 -37.93
N LEU A 108 -16.19 10.55 -37.01
CA LEU A 108 -16.02 9.11 -37.18
C LEU A 108 -16.99 8.61 -38.25
N GLN A 109 -16.74 9.03 -39.49
CA GLN A 109 -17.23 8.36 -40.67
C GLN A 109 -16.79 6.89 -40.56
N PRO A 110 -17.63 5.93 -41.00
CA PRO A 110 -17.19 4.54 -41.07
C PRO A 110 -15.83 4.50 -41.77
N LEU A 111 -14.87 3.79 -41.18
CA LEU A 111 -13.54 3.66 -41.77
C LEU A 111 -13.72 3.17 -43.20
N PRO A 112 -13.03 3.77 -44.19
CA PRO A 112 -13.13 3.32 -45.57
C PRO A 112 -12.77 1.83 -45.63
N ASP A 113 -13.44 1.07 -46.49
CA ASP A 113 -13.21 -0.37 -46.63
C ASP A 113 -11.74 -0.69 -46.96
N VAL A 114 -11.01 0.26 -47.55
CA VAL A 114 -9.59 0.14 -47.88
C VAL A 114 -8.83 1.41 -47.46
N TRP A 115 -7.81 1.27 -46.61
CA TRP A 115 -6.91 2.35 -46.24
C TRP A 115 -5.46 1.99 -46.59
N ILE A 116 -4.94 2.63 -47.65
CA ILE A 116 -3.56 2.45 -48.12
C ILE A 116 -2.93 3.84 -48.26
N PRO A 117 -2.16 4.31 -47.27
CA PRO A 117 -1.57 5.65 -47.33
C PRO A 117 -0.36 5.65 -48.27
N PHE A 118 -0.43 6.47 -49.32
CA PHE A 118 0.68 6.75 -50.24
C PHE A 118 1.24 8.17 -50.00
N ASN A 119 2.52 8.37 -50.27
CA ASN A 119 3.10 9.71 -50.38
C ASN A 119 2.91 10.28 -51.79
N ASP A 120 3.36 11.52 -52.02
CA ASP A 120 3.26 12.20 -53.32
C ASP A 120 4.02 11.50 -54.46
N SER A 121 4.91 10.55 -54.13
CA SER A 121 5.64 9.72 -55.09
C SER A 121 4.99 8.35 -55.33
N LEU A 122 3.78 8.12 -54.80
CA LEU A 122 3.05 6.84 -54.84
C LEU A 122 3.76 5.70 -54.11
N ASP A 123 4.66 6.01 -53.18
CA ASP A 123 5.22 5.01 -52.28
C ASP A 123 4.34 4.84 -51.05
N MET A 124 4.16 3.58 -50.64
CA MET A 124 3.32 3.27 -49.49
C MET A 124 4.01 3.69 -48.19
N ILE A 125 3.35 4.56 -47.41
CA ILE A 125 3.85 5.11 -46.16
C ILE A 125 3.86 4.04 -45.07
N THR A 126 2.80 3.22 -45.00
CA THR A 126 2.62 2.16 -43.98
C THR A 126 2.30 0.81 -44.63
N GLY A 127 2.76 -0.30 -44.04
CA GLY A 127 2.57 -1.66 -44.56
C GLY A 127 3.64 -2.62 -44.06
N TYR A 128 3.41 -3.93 -44.15
CA TYR A 128 4.38 -4.95 -43.77
C TYR A 128 5.18 -5.42 -44.98
N SER A 129 6.47 -5.71 -44.79
CA SER A 129 7.30 -6.29 -45.84
C SER A 129 7.54 -7.76 -45.48
N PRO A 130 7.12 -8.76 -46.28
CA PRO A 130 7.24 -10.16 -45.91
C PRO A 130 8.69 -10.68 -45.86
N GLY A 131 9.69 -9.85 -46.18
CA GLY A 131 11.09 -10.19 -46.04
C GLY A 131 12.03 -9.18 -46.70
N TYR A 132 13.20 -9.67 -47.13
CA TYR A 132 14.24 -8.88 -47.79
C TYR A 132 14.54 -9.45 -49.18
N LYS A 133 14.57 -8.60 -50.21
CA LYS A 133 15.01 -8.94 -51.56
C LYS A 133 16.51 -8.67 -51.70
N LYS A 134 17.23 -9.55 -52.39
CA LYS A 134 18.65 -9.36 -52.71
C LYS A 134 18.76 -8.65 -54.06
N VAL A 135 19.34 -7.45 -54.08
CA VAL A 135 19.56 -6.67 -55.30
C VAL A 135 21.06 -6.61 -55.56
N LYS A 136 21.47 -6.93 -56.79
CA LYS A 136 22.87 -6.85 -57.22
C LYS A 136 23.14 -5.44 -57.77
N ILE A 137 24.12 -4.74 -57.20
CA ILE A 137 24.56 -3.41 -57.63
C ILE A 137 26.06 -3.50 -57.92
N GLY A 138 26.42 -3.55 -59.20
CA GLY A 138 27.77 -3.88 -59.64
C GLY A 138 28.15 -5.31 -59.23
N ASP A 139 29.32 -5.48 -58.60
CA ASP A 139 29.77 -6.79 -58.08
C ASP A 139 29.21 -7.14 -56.70
N ASN A 140 28.53 -6.20 -56.03
CA ASN A 140 28.00 -6.39 -54.67
C ASN A 140 26.53 -6.84 -54.67
N VAL A 141 26.16 -7.64 -53.66
CA VAL A 141 24.76 -8.03 -53.40
C VAL A 141 24.29 -7.38 -52.10
N VAL A 142 23.28 -6.52 -52.20
CA VAL A 142 22.69 -5.80 -51.05
C VAL A 142 21.32 -6.39 -50.74
N GLN A 143 21.05 -6.68 -49.46
CA GLN A 143 19.70 -6.98 -48.99
C GLN A 143 18.94 -5.69 -48.73
N VAL A 144 17.82 -5.50 -49.42
CA VAL A 144 16.88 -4.39 -49.20
C VAL A 144 15.54 -4.96 -48.78
N ALA A 145 14.74 -4.20 -48.03
CA ALA A 145 13.37 -4.62 -47.69
C ALA A 145 12.60 -4.94 -48.97
N SER A 146 11.83 -6.04 -48.95
CA SER A 146 10.91 -6.36 -50.04
C SER A 146 9.79 -5.31 -50.12
N ASP A 147 9.01 -5.33 -51.20
CA ASP A 147 7.95 -4.35 -51.39
C ASP A 147 6.94 -4.44 -50.24
N LYS A 148 6.49 -3.28 -49.76
CA LYS A 148 5.53 -3.23 -48.66
C LYS A 148 4.17 -3.76 -49.15
N GLN A 149 3.47 -4.47 -48.29
CA GLN A 149 2.16 -5.08 -48.50
C GLN A 149 1.18 -4.58 -47.42
N VAL A 150 -0.11 -4.57 -47.76
CA VAL A 150 -1.21 -4.21 -46.88
C VAL A 150 -2.27 -5.29 -46.93
N ASN A 151 -2.90 -5.55 -45.79
CA ASN A 151 -4.01 -6.49 -45.73
C ASN A 151 -5.26 -5.82 -46.29
N PHE A 152 -5.94 -6.51 -47.19
CA PHE A 152 -7.22 -6.10 -47.73
C PHE A 152 -8.33 -6.82 -46.97
N SER A 153 -9.33 -6.10 -46.51
CA SER A 153 -10.54 -6.67 -45.92
C SER A 153 -11.77 -5.88 -46.36
N ARG A 154 -12.87 -6.55 -46.63
CA ARG A 154 -14.15 -5.94 -47.02
C ARG A 154 -15.28 -6.74 -46.40
N ALA A 155 -16.34 -6.07 -45.96
CA ALA A 155 -17.41 -6.72 -45.22
C ALA A 155 -18.51 -7.36 -46.10
N SER A 156 -18.50 -7.13 -47.41
CA SER A 156 -19.61 -7.47 -48.32
C SER A 156 -19.12 -8.08 -49.65
N THR A 157 -20.01 -8.77 -50.38
CA THR A 157 -19.80 -9.22 -51.78
C THR A 157 -20.13 -8.09 -52.79
N ALA A 158 -19.60 -8.15 -54.01
CA ALA A 158 -19.73 -7.06 -55.00
C ALA A 158 -19.36 -7.55 -56.40
N THR A 159 -20.02 -7.04 -57.44
CA THR A 159 -19.78 -7.39 -58.84
C THR A 159 -18.69 -6.51 -59.48
N TYR A 160 -17.95 -7.02 -60.46
CA TYR A 160 -16.98 -6.28 -61.29
C TYR A 160 -16.83 -6.89 -62.69
N ILE A 161 -16.27 -6.14 -63.63
CA ILE A 161 -15.89 -6.65 -64.95
C ILE A 161 -14.42 -7.05 -64.90
N ASN A 162 -14.12 -8.34 -65.02
CA ASN A 162 -12.74 -8.81 -64.96
C ASN A 162 -11.93 -8.36 -66.20
N LYS A 163 -10.60 -8.59 -66.18
CA LYS A 163 -9.69 -8.24 -67.28
C LYS A 163 -10.05 -8.84 -68.65
N SER A 164 -10.89 -9.87 -68.67
CA SER A 164 -11.37 -10.51 -69.89
C SER A 164 -12.71 -9.93 -70.38
N GLY A 165 -13.25 -8.90 -69.71
CA GLY A 165 -14.53 -8.28 -70.04
C GLY A 165 -15.75 -9.04 -69.50
N GLU A 166 -15.56 -10.01 -68.59
CA GLU A 166 -16.65 -10.82 -68.04
C GLU A 166 -17.13 -10.25 -66.70
N LEU A 167 -18.45 -10.21 -66.50
CA LEU A 167 -19.04 -9.90 -65.19
C LEU A 167 -18.74 -11.04 -64.21
N LYS A 168 -18.16 -10.70 -63.06
CA LYS A 168 -17.86 -11.61 -61.93
C LYS A 168 -18.42 -11.03 -60.64
N THR A 169 -18.66 -11.90 -59.66
CA THR A 169 -18.91 -11.52 -58.27
C THR A 169 -17.67 -11.85 -57.47
N ALA A 170 -17.12 -10.87 -56.78
CA ALA A 170 -16.01 -11.09 -55.85
C ALA A 170 -16.57 -11.36 -54.44
N GLU A 171 -16.06 -12.42 -53.83
CA GLU A 171 -16.41 -12.85 -52.47
C GLU A 171 -15.90 -11.86 -51.41
N ILE A 172 -16.39 -12.01 -50.18
CA ILE A 172 -15.86 -11.26 -49.02
C ILE A 172 -14.33 -11.42 -48.94
N ASN A 173 -13.61 -10.32 -48.72
CA ASN A 173 -12.15 -10.22 -48.74
C ASN A 173 -11.44 -10.51 -50.09
N GLU A 174 -12.18 -10.70 -51.19
CA GLU A 174 -11.58 -10.85 -52.52
C GLU A 174 -11.40 -9.48 -53.20
N PRO A 175 -10.19 -9.12 -53.66
CA PRO A 175 -9.95 -7.89 -54.41
C PRO A 175 -10.53 -7.98 -55.83
N ARG A 176 -11.05 -6.86 -56.35
CA ARG A 176 -11.63 -6.78 -57.70
C ARG A 176 -10.60 -6.20 -58.66
N PHE A 177 -10.14 -6.99 -59.63
CA PHE A 177 -9.19 -6.55 -60.65
C PHE A 177 -9.89 -6.42 -62.01
N GLU A 178 -10.17 -5.17 -62.40
CA GLU A 178 -10.76 -4.83 -63.69
C GLU A 178 -9.69 -4.61 -64.76
N CYS A 179 -10.14 -4.30 -65.98
CA CYS A 179 -9.28 -4.01 -67.11
C CYS A 179 -8.23 -2.93 -66.78
N ASP A 180 -8.64 -1.88 -66.07
CA ASP A 180 -7.79 -0.71 -65.78
C ASP A 180 -7.03 -0.79 -64.45
N GLY A 181 -7.24 -1.85 -63.66
CA GLY A 181 -6.48 -2.08 -62.43
C GLY A 181 -7.32 -2.57 -61.25
N LEU A 182 -6.89 -2.22 -60.03
CA LEU A 182 -7.61 -2.54 -58.81
C LEU A 182 -8.82 -1.60 -58.69
N LEU A 183 -10.02 -2.18 -58.68
CA LEU A 183 -11.25 -1.43 -58.47
C LEU A 183 -11.45 -1.18 -56.97
N ILE A 184 -11.39 0.10 -56.59
CA ILE A 184 -11.76 0.60 -55.26
C ILE A 184 -12.93 1.56 -55.47
N GLU A 185 -14.14 1.12 -55.10
CA GLU A 185 -15.33 1.96 -55.09
C GLU A 185 -15.47 2.59 -53.69
N GLY A 186 -15.90 3.85 -53.63
CA GLY A 186 -16.18 4.56 -52.37
C GLY A 186 -17.66 4.55 -52.00
#